data_AF-A0A6N7FRK6-F1
#
_entry.id   AF-A0A6N7FRK6-F1
#
_cell.length_a   1.000
_cell.length_b   1.000
_cell.length_c   1.000
_cell.angle_alpha   90.00
_cell.angle_beta   90.00
_cell.angle_gamma   90.00
#
_symmetry.space_group_name_H-M   'P 1'
#
loop_
_entity.id
_entity.type
_entity.pdbx_description
1 polymer ?
#
loop_
_entity_poly.entity_id
_entity_poly.type
_entity_poly.pdbx_seq_one_letter_code
_entity_poly.pdbx_strand_id
1 'polypeptide(L)'
;MKKVDGPAVRLVDEVDVALAGVPAELAVTLSDIAAACREGLMAVAVEAGLATAAAVMAEEVTRLCGPWNARDPQRDCVRGGTAPSSVVMGGQRLPVRRPRVHALDENGDQAGEVPLATFGVFAQGDLLTRTVVERMLAGVATRSFERVADPIGERHRKAA
;
A
#
# COMPACT_ATOMS: atom_id res chain seq x y z
N MET A 1 8.33 16.45 -42.61
CA MET A 1 9.04 15.30 -42.00
C MET A 1 8.41 14.03 -42.54
N LYS A 2 9.18 13.18 -43.23
CA LYS A 2 8.69 11.90 -43.78
C LYS A 2 8.30 11.00 -42.61
N LYS A 3 7.09 10.45 -42.63
CA LYS A 3 6.64 9.38 -41.74
C LYS A 3 7.50 8.16 -42.08
N VAL A 4 8.43 7.81 -41.20
CA VAL A 4 9.24 6.60 -41.35
C VAL A 4 8.37 5.47 -40.83
N ASP A 5 7.90 4.58 -41.71
CA ASP A 5 7.31 3.30 -41.33
C ASP A 5 8.43 2.43 -40.75
N GLY A 6 8.72 2.65 -39.46
CA GLY A 6 9.52 1.71 -38.67
C GLY A 6 8.71 0.45 -38.37
N PRO A 7 9.35 -0.67 -38.00
CA PRO A 7 8.62 -1.85 -37.56
C PRO A 7 7.69 -1.45 -36.40
N ALA A 8 6.44 -1.89 -36.47
CA ALA A 8 5.48 -1.72 -35.39
C ALA A 8 5.96 -2.56 -34.18
N VAL A 9 6.77 -1.96 -33.32
CA VAL A 9 7.21 -2.59 -32.08
C VAL A 9 6.06 -2.48 -31.08
N ARG A 10 5.47 -3.62 -30.71
CA ARG A 10 4.52 -3.72 -29.60
C ARG A 10 5.25 -4.25 -28.38
N LEU A 11 4.96 -3.71 -27.21
CA LEU A 11 5.32 -4.36 -25.95
C LEU A 11 4.52 -5.66 -25.84
N VAL A 12 5.22 -6.73 -25.47
CA VAL A 12 4.65 -8.07 -25.26
C VAL A 12 4.89 -8.38 -23.79
N ASP A 13 3.81 -8.67 -23.06
CA ASP A 13 3.90 -9.07 -21.66
C ASP A 13 3.85 -10.60 -21.50
N GLU A 14 3.93 -11.08 -20.26
CA GLU A 14 3.90 -12.52 -19.97
C GLU A 14 2.58 -13.18 -20.39
N VAL A 15 1.46 -12.46 -20.36
CA VAL A 15 0.15 -12.97 -20.77
C VAL A 15 0.12 -13.13 -22.29
N ASP A 16 0.64 -12.16 -23.02
CA ASP A 16 0.76 -12.23 -24.47
C ASP A 16 1.62 -13.42 -24.92
N VAL A 17 2.74 -13.68 -24.23
CA VAL A 17 3.61 -14.83 -24.50
C VAL A 17 2.85 -16.15 -24.25
N ALA A 18 2.11 -16.23 -23.14
CA ALA A 18 1.33 -17.43 -22.80
C ALA A 18 0.22 -17.72 -23.83
N LEU A 19 -0.28 -16.70 -24.53
CA LEU A 19 -1.38 -16.79 -25.49
C LEU A 19 -0.92 -16.87 -26.96
N ALA A 20 0.38 -17.01 -27.24
CA ALA A 20 0.98 -16.90 -28.58
C ALA A 20 0.49 -17.92 -29.64
N GLY A 21 -0.33 -18.91 -29.27
CA GLY A 21 -0.97 -19.89 -30.18
C GLY A 21 -2.51 -19.86 -30.18
N VAL A 22 -3.12 -18.92 -29.45
CA VAL A 22 -4.56 -18.80 -29.30
C VAL A 22 -5.13 -17.91 -30.43
N PRO A 23 -6.31 -18.24 -31.00
CA PRO A 23 -6.97 -17.37 -31.99
C PRO A 23 -7.12 -15.94 -31.47
N ALA A 24 -6.87 -14.94 -32.31
CA ALA A 24 -6.73 -13.54 -31.89
C ALA A 24 -7.94 -13.02 -31.07
N GLU A 25 -9.16 -13.33 -31.47
CA GLU A 25 -10.38 -12.94 -30.76
C GLU A 25 -10.45 -13.54 -29.34
N LEU A 26 -10.06 -14.81 -29.21
CA LEU A 26 -9.99 -15.50 -27.93
C LEU A 26 -8.80 -15.00 -27.09
N ALA A 27 -7.67 -14.66 -27.69
CA ALA A 27 -6.52 -14.09 -27.00
C ALA A 27 -6.83 -12.73 -26.38
N VAL A 28 -7.55 -11.85 -27.11
CA VAL A 28 -7.99 -10.55 -26.58
C VAL A 28 -8.90 -10.74 -25.36
N THR A 29 -9.93 -11.59 -25.46
CA THR A 29 -10.85 -11.83 -24.33
C THR A 29 -10.15 -12.43 -23.12
N LEU A 30 -9.23 -13.39 -23.31
CA LEU A 30 -8.45 -13.97 -22.21
C LEU A 30 -7.47 -12.97 -21.58
N SER A 31 -6.89 -12.07 -22.38
CA SER A 31 -6.05 -10.98 -21.88
C SER A 31 -6.85 -10.02 -20.99
N ASP A 32 -8.06 -9.65 -21.40
CA ASP A 32 -8.94 -8.77 -20.60
C ASP A 32 -9.35 -9.44 -19.28
N ILE A 33 -9.67 -10.74 -19.32
CA ILE A 33 -9.97 -11.52 -18.12
C ILE A 33 -8.74 -11.58 -17.20
N ALA A 34 -7.55 -11.86 -17.75
CA ALA A 34 -6.31 -11.91 -16.98
C ALA A 34 -5.98 -10.56 -16.32
N ALA A 35 -6.18 -9.45 -17.04
CA ALA A 35 -6.01 -8.10 -16.51
C ALA A 35 -6.97 -7.82 -15.35
N ALA A 36 -8.25 -8.16 -15.52
CA ALA A 36 -9.26 -8.02 -14.48
C ALA A 36 -8.96 -8.89 -13.24
N CYS A 37 -8.51 -10.14 -13.45
CA CYS A 37 -8.08 -11.02 -12.37
C CYS A 37 -6.87 -10.46 -11.63
N ARG A 38 -5.88 -9.92 -12.35
CA ARG A 38 -4.68 -9.30 -11.75
C ARG A 38 -5.06 -8.10 -10.88
N GLU A 39 -5.91 -7.21 -11.38
CA GLU A 39 -6.41 -6.07 -10.61
C GLU A 39 -7.18 -6.53 -9.37
N GLY A 40 -8.09 -7.50 -9.52
CA GLY A 40 -8.88 -8.04 -8.41
C GLY A 40 -8.01 -8.68 -7.32
N LEU A 41 -7.02 -9.50 -7.71
CA LEU A 41 -6.10 -10.15 -6.78
C LEU A 41 -5.21 -9.14 -6.05
N MET A 42 -4.70 -8.14 -6.76
CA MET A 42 -3.92 -7.07 -6.15
C MET A 42 -4.75 -6.26 -5.16
N ALA A 43 -6.00 -5.92 -5.50
CA ALA A 43 -6.90 -5.23 -4.58
C ALA A 43 -7.15 -6.04 -3.30
N VAL A 44 -7.38 -7.35 -3.41
CA VAL A 44 -7.55 -8.25 -2.25
C VAL A 44 -6.29 -8.29 -1.39
N ALA A 45 -5.11 -8.41 -2.02
CA ALA A 45 -3.84 -8.44 -1.30
C ALA A 45 -3.57 -7.12 -0.55
N VAL A 46 -3.88 -5.99 -1.17
CA VAL A 46 -3.76 -4.66 -0.54
C VAL A 46 -4.71 -4.52 0.65
N GLU A 47 -5.98 -4.90 0.49
CA GLU A 47 -6.96 -4.85 1.58
C GLU A 47 -6.53 -5.74 2.76
N ALA A 48 -6.09 -6.97 2.48
CA ALA A 48 -5.58 -7.88 3.50
C ALA A 48 -4.34 -7.31 4.21
N GLY A 49 -3.44 -6.66 3.47
CA GLY A 49 -2.27 -5.98 4.02
C GLY A 49 -2.66 -4.82 4.93
N LEU A 50 -3.61 -3.99 4.52
CA LEU A 50 -4.12 -2.86 5.33
C LEU A 50 -4.80 -3.35 6.61
N ALA A 51 -5.63 -4.39 6.51
CA ALA A 51 -6.27 -5.01 7.68
C ALA A 51 -5.24 -5.61 8.64
N THR A 52 -4.20 -6.26 8.11
CA THR A 52 -3.09 -6.81 8.90
C THR A 52 -2.33 -5.69 9.61
N ALA A 53 -2.00 -4.60 8.90
CA ALA A 53 -1.32 -3.46 9.50
C ALA A 53 -2.14 -2.84 10.64
N ALA A 54 -3.45 -2.68 10.46
CA ALA A 54 -4.35 -2.21 11.50
C ALA A 54 -4.38 -3.14 12.72
N ALA A 55 -4.47 -4.46 12.50
CA ALA A 55 -4.50 -5.45 13.57
C ALA A 55 -3.17 -5.48 14.36
N VAL A 56 -2.04 -5.48 13.66
CA VAL A 56 -0.71 -5.50 14.29
C VAL A 56 -0.45 -4.23 15.09
N MET A 57 -0.87 -3.05 14.58
CA MET A 57 -0.81 -1.79 15.35
C MET A 57 -1.73 -1.83 16.58
N ALA A 58 -2.95 -2.37 16.45
CA ALA A 58 -3.88 -2.48 17.57
C ALA A 58 -3.36 -3.42 18.67
N GLU A 59 -2.67 -4.48 18.29
CA GLU A 59 -1.99 -5.39 19.23
C GLU A 59 -0.85 -4.69 19.96
N GLU A 60 -0.01 -3.91 19.26
CA GLU A 60 1.03 -3.11 19.91
C GLU A 60 0.44 -2.11 20.92
N VAL A 61 -0.65 -1.41 20.56
CA VAL A 61 -1.37 -0.53 21.50
C VAL A 61 -1.87 -1.30 22.71
N THR A 62 -2.35 -2.52 22.53
CA THR A 62 -2.83 -3.38 23.62
C THR A 62 -1.69 -3.84 24.53
N ARG A 63 -0.50 -4.12 23.98
CA ARG A 63 0.70 -4.39 24.77
C ARG A 63 1.15 -3.17 25.59
N LEU A 64 1.04 -1.97 25.03
CA LEU A 64 1.43 -0.73 25.72
C LEU A 64 0.39 -0.28 26.77
N CYS A 65 -0.90 -0.35 26.45
CA CYS A 65 -1.97 0.25 27.28
C CYS A 65 -2.81 -0.79 28.04
N GLY A 66 -2.46 -2.08 27.96
CA GLY A 66 -3.28 -3.19 28.43
C GLY A 66 -4.58 -3.38 27.61
N PRO A 67 -5.46 -4.32 27.98
CA PRO A 67 -6.73 -4.57 27.29
C PRO A 67 -7.65 -3.32 27.25
N TRP A 68 -8.57 -3.30 26.28
CA TRP A 68 -9.54 -2.22 26.19
C TRP A 68 -10.39 -2.14 27.47
N ASN A 69 -10.58 -0.93 28.01
CA ASN A 69 -11.30 -0.66 29.26
C ASN A 69 -10.74 -1.36 30.52
N ALA A 70 -9.52 -1.92 30.49
CA ALA A 70 -8.90 -2.46 31.69
C ALA A 70 -8.58 -1.35 32.69
N ARG A 71 -8.91 -1.59 33.97
CA ARG A 71 -8.54 -0.69 35.06
C ARG A 71 -7.16 -1.08 35.57
N ASP A 72 -6.17 -0.31 35.16
CA ASP A 72 -4.81 -0.38 35.70
C ASP A 72 -4.48 0.93 36.45
N PRO A 73 -4.27 0.91 37.79
CA PRO A 73 -3.82 2.06 38.57
C PRO A 73 -2.34 2.41 38.37
N GLN A 74 -1.53 1.54 37.75
CA GLN A 74 -0.10 1.71 37.52
C GLN A 74 0.22 1.74 36.02
N ARG A 75 -0.70 2.28 35.21
CA ARG A 75 -0.51 2.36 33.76
C ARG A 75 0.57 3.37 33.41
N ASP A 76 1.48 2.99 32.54
CA ASP A 76 2.51 3.90 31.99
C ASP A 76 2.05 4.58 30.71
N CYS A 77 0.97 4.09 30.09
CA CYS A 77 0.49 4.54 28.79
C CYS A 77 -1.04 4.62 28.71
N VAL A 78 -1.54 5.55 27.90
CA VAL A 78 -2.96 5.75 27.61
C VAL A 78 -3.22 5.89 26.10
N ARG A 79 -4.41 5.49 25.67
CA ARG A 79 -4.82 5.58 24.25
C ARG A 79 -5.17 7.02 23.90
N GLY A 80 -4.58 7.54 22.82
CA GLY A 80 -4.74 8.92 22.32
C GLY A 80 -5.65 9.06 21.09
N GLY A 81 -6.50 8.07 20.82
CA GLY A 81 -7.34 8.02 19.61
C GLY A 81 -6.55 7.60 18.37
N THR A 82 -6.85 8.20 17.21
CA THR A 82 -6.18 7.91 15.94
C THR A 82 -5.81 9.20 15.19
N ALA A 83 -4.77 9.15 14.36
CA ALA A 83 -4.38 10.24 13.45
C ALA A 83 -4.39 9.76 11.99
N PRO A 84 -4.76 10.64 11.02
CA PRO A 84 -4.54 10.35 9.61
C PRO A 84 -3.05 10.14 9.34
N SER A 85 -2.73 9.07 8.64
CA SER A 85 -1.36 8.76 8.24
C SER A 85 -1.36 7.95 6.94
N SER A 86 -0.21 7.44 6.52
CA SER A 86 -0.11 6.56 5.36
C SER A 86 0.91 5.46 5.57
N VAL A 87 0.66 4.32 4.93
CA VAL A 87 1.55 3.16 4.85
C VAL A 87 1.87 2.86 3.39
N VAL A 88 2.88 2.03 3.14
CA VAL A 88 3.28 1.62 1.80
C VAL A 88 2.76 0.21 1.52
N MET A 89 1.89 0.06 0.53
CA MET A 89 1.28 -1.21 0.10
C MET A 89 1.03 -1.17 -1.41
N GLY A 90 1.23 -2.30 -2.10
CA GLY A 90 0.97 -2.40 -3.54
C GLY A 90 1.77 -1.41 -4.38
N GLY A 91 3.00 -1.07 -3.95
CA GLY A 91 3.85 -0.12 -4.67
C GLY A 91 3.36 1.33 -4.61
N GLN A 92 2.50 1.68 -3.65
CA GLN A 92 1.94 3.02 -3.47
C GLN A 92 1.82 3.38 -1.99
N ARG A 93 1.65 4.68 -1.69
CA ARG A 93 1.28 5.14 -0.35
C ARG A 93 -0.24 5.12 -0.23
N LEU A 94 -0.76 4.46 0.80
CA LEU A 94 -2.20 4.36 1.06
C LEU A 94 -2.55 4.99 2.41
N PRO A 95 -3.67 5.72 2.50
CA PRO A 95 -4.08 6.36 3.74
C PRO A 95 -4.52 5.33 4.78
N VAL A 96 -4.18 5.60 6.04
CA VAL A 96 -4.65 4.81 7.20
C VAL A 96 -4.97 5.73 8.38
N ARG A 97 -5.70 5.19 9.36
CA ARG A 97 -5.87 5.80 10.68
C ARG A 97 -4.91 5.13 11.66
N ARG A 98 -3.79 5.78 11.95
CA ARG A 98 -2.78 5.27 12.88
C ARG A 98 -3.26 5.45 14.33
N PRO A 99 -3.33 4.40 15.16
CA PRO A 99 -3.57 4.55 16.60
C PRO A 99 -2.48 5.37 17.29
N ARG A 100 -2.88 6.14 18.30
CA ARG A 100 -1.97 6.96 19.11
C ARG A 100 -1.92 6.43 20.54
N VAL A 101 -0.74 6.50 21.14
CA VAL A 101 -0.49 6.16 22.54
C VAL A 101 0.27 7.31 23.17
N HIS A 102 -0.12 7.72 24.37
CA HIS A 102 0.59 8.71 25.16
C HIS A 102 1.20 8.06 26.40
N ALA A 103 2.45 8.37 26.67
CA ALA A 103 3.08 8.00 27.94
C ALA A 103 2.55 8.91 29.06
N LEU A 104 2.49 8.37 30.27
CA LEU A 104 2.22 9.13 31.48
C LEU A 104 3.52 9.40 32.24
N ASP A 105 3.58 10.53 32.94
CA ASP A 105 4.62 10.79 33.94
C ASP A 105 4.25 10.20 35.31
N GLU A 106 5.11 10.39 36.31
CA GLU A 106 4.89 9.92 37.69
C GLU A 106 3.65 10.54 38.35
N ASN A 107 3.19 11.70 37.86
CA ASN A 107 2.00 12.39 38.36
C ASN A 107 0.71 11.95 37.64
N GLY A 108 0.83 11.14 36.58
CA GLY A 108 -0.29 10.69 35.75
C GLY A 108 -0.66 11.65 34.62
N ASP A 109 0.15 12.67 34.35
CA ASP A 109 -0.03 13.62 33.25
C ASP A 109 0.61 13.10 31.95
N GLN A 110 0.11 13.54 30.79
CA GLN A 110 0.63 13.09 29.49
C GLN A 110 2.01 13.68 29.22
N ALA A 111 3.03 12.82 29.17
CA ALA A 111 4.42 13.21 28.95
C ALA A 111 4.82 13.30 27.46
N GLY A 112 4.08 12.64 26.57
CA GLY A 112 4.36 12.65 25.13
C GLY A 112 3.69 11.51 24.37
N GLU A 113 3.73 11.56 23.03
CA GLU A 113 3.26 10.45 22.19
C GLU A 113 4.35 9.38 22.04
N VAL A 114 3.98 8.12 22.26
CA VAL A 114 4.85 6.96 22.05
C VAL A 114 4.76 6.53 20.59
N PRO A 115 5.89 6.48 19.85
CA PRO A 115 5.89 5.98 18.48
C PRO A 115 5.60 4.48 18.46
N LEU A 116 4.69 4.05 17.59
CA LEU A 116 4.42 2.63 17.36
C LEU A 116 5.48 2.05 16.42
N ALA A 117 6.23 1.06 16.89
CA ALA A 117 7.27 0.42 16.08
C ALA A 117 6.66 -0.30 14.88
N THR A 118 5.48 -0.90 15.06
CA THR A 118 4.76 -1.59 13.98
C THR A 118 4.32 -0.63 12.88
N PHE A 119 3.89 0.59 13.23
CA PHE A 119 3.61 1.61 12.23
C PHE A 119 4.86 1.98 11.43
N GLY A 120 6.02 2.08 12.09
CA GLY A 120 7.30 2.34 11.43
C GLY A 120 7.58 1.33 10.31
N VAL A 121 7.34 0.03 10.56
CA VAL A 121 7.52 -1.03 9.56
C VAL A 121 6.63 -0.83 8.33
N PHE A 122 5.34 -0.51 8.52
CA PHE A 122 4.42 -0.32 7.39
C PHE A 122 4.57 1.04 6.69
N ALA A 123 5.12 2.04 7.38
CA ALA A 123 5.38 3.36 6.81
C ALA A 123 6.72 3.44 6.05
N GLN A 124 7.59 2.44 6.19
CA GLN A 124 8.87 2.37 5.46
C GLN A 124 8.64 2.38 3.95
N GLY A 125 9.37 3.28 3.28
CA GLY A 125 9.23 3.55 1.86
C GLY A 125 10.38 3.10 1.00
N ASP A 126 11.33 2.31 1.50
CA ASP A 126 12.58 2.03 0.77
C ASP A 126 12.33 1.28 -0.54
N LEU A 127 11.49 0.24 -0.50
CA LEU A 127 11.07 -0.49 -1.70
C LEU A 127 10.29 0.40 -2.67
N LEU A 128 9.37 1.22 -2.14
CA LEU A 128 8.62 2.18 -2.97
C LEU A 128 9.54 3.20 -3.64
N THR A 129 10.48 3.77 -2.88
CA THR A 129 11.47 4.74 -3.35
C THR A 129 12.29 4.14 -4.48
N ARG A 130 12.79 2.92 -4.28
CA ARG A 130 13.52 2.20 -5.32
C ARG A 130 12.68 2.04 -6.60
N THR A 131 11.46 1.52 -6.50
CA THR A 131 10.57 1.34 -7.65
C THR A 131 10.26 2.65 -8.36
N VAL A 132 10.04 3.74 -7.61
CA VAL A 132 9.81 5.08 -8.17
C VAL A 132 11.03 5.56 -8.93
N VAL A 133 12.24 5.43 -8.37
CA VAL A 133 13.49 5.80 -9.03
C VAL A 133 13.72 4.97 -10.29
N GLU A 134 13.51 3.66 -10.25
CA GLU A 134 13.63 2.77 -11.42
C GLU A 134 12.70 3.23 -12.55
N ARG A 135 11.44 3.57 -12.23
CA ARG A 135 10.48 4.10 -13.21
C ARG A 135 10.87 5.48 -13.75
N MET A 136 11.43 6.36 -12.91
CA MET A 136 11.96 7.66 -13.37
C MET A 136 13.13 7.49 -14.34
N LEU A 137 14.05 6.56 -14.05
CA LEU A 137 15.19 6.25 -14.93
C LEU A 137 14.73 5.64 -16.26
N ALA A 138 13.59 4.94 -16.28
CA ALA A 138 12.92 4.48 -17.50
C ALA A 138 12.15 5.60 -18.25
N GLY A 139 12.24 6.86 -17.81
CA GLY A 139 11.63 8.02 -18.47
C GLY A 139 10.21 8.37 -18.02
N VAL A 140 9.71 7.76 -16.93
CA VAL A 140 8.39 8.10 -16.38
C VAL A 140 8.49 9.38 -15.55
N ALA A 141 7.80 10.44 -16.00
CA ALA A 141 7.64 11.64 -15.19
C ALA A 141 6.82 11.37 -13.92
N THR A 142 7.13 12.06 -12.83
CA THR A 142 6.40 11.95 -11.54
C THR A 142 4.89 12.08 -11.68
N ARG A 143 4.42 13.09 -12.43
CA ARG A 143 3.00 13.33 -12.73
C ARG A 143 2.31 12.22 -13.54
N SER A 144 3.07 11.29 -14.09
CA SER A 144 2.59 10.16 -14.88
C SER A 144 2.78 8.83 -14.16
N PHE A 145 3.22 8.85 -12.89
CA PHE A 145 3.46 7.64 -12.11
C PHE A 145 2.20 6.79 -11.95
N GLU A 146 1.03 7.40 -11.81
CA GLU A 146 -0.26 6.70 -11.73
C GLU A 146 -0.52 5.78 -12.94
N ARG A 147 -0.02 6.14 -14.13
CA ARG A 147 -0.21 5.36 -15.36
C ARG A 147 0.60 4.07 -15.39
N VAL A 148 1.64 3.98 -14.57
CA VAL A 148 2.56 2.82 -14.50
C VAL A 148 2.52 2.14 -13.14
N ALA A 149 1.67 2.61 -12.23
CA ALA A 149 1.50 2.03 -10.91
C ALA A 149 0.75 0.70 -11.01
N ASP A 150 0.94 -0.15 -10.01
CA ASP A 150 0.33 -1.46 -9.99
C ASP A 150 -1.20 -1.33 -9.83
N PRO A 151 -1.99 -2.21 -10.48
CA PRO A 151 -3.44 -2.10 -10.48
C PRO A 151 -4.03 -2.57 -9.16
N ILE A 152 -4.01 -1.72 -8.13
CA ILE A 152 -4.50 -2.07 -6.78
C ILE A 152 -6.03 -1.96 -6.61
N GLY A 153 -6.78 -1.84 -7.72
CA GLY A 153 -8.23 -1.61 -7.70
C GLY A 153 -8.65 -0.16 -7.49
N GLU A 154 -9.78 0.21 -8.10
CA GLU A 154 -10.32 1.58 -8.12
C GLU A 154 -10.58 2.17 -6.71
N ARG A 155 -11.04 1.35 -5.77
CA ARG A 155 -11.35 1.78 -4.40
C ARG A 155 -10.12 2.34 -3.69
N HIS A 156 -8.98 1.67 -3.82
CA HIS A 156 -7.73 2.10 -3.21
C HIS A 156 -7.08 3.23 -3.99
N ARG A 157 -7.22 3.25 -5.33
CA ARG A 157 -6.69 4.31 -6.19
C ARG A 157 -7.30 5.69 -5.89
N LYS A 158 -8.58 5.76 -5.54
CA LYS A 158 -9.25 7.02 -5.15
C LYS A 158 -8.88 7.50 -3.74
N ALA A 159 -8.36 6.61 -2.91
CA ALA A 159 -7.98 6.91 -1.54
C ALA A 159 -6.50 7.31 -1.42
N ALA A 160 -5.64 6.79 -2.31
CA ALA A 160 -4.22 7.13 -2.43
C ALA A 160 -3.99 8.59 -2.84
#